data_AF-A0A067NGW4-F1
#
_entry.id   AF-A0A067NGW4-F1
#
_cell.length_a   1.000
_cell.length_b   1.000
_cell.length_c   1.000
_cell.angle_alpha   90.00
_cell.angle_beta   90.00
_cell.angle_gamma   90.00
#
_symmetry.space_group_name_H-M   'P 1'
#
loop_
_entity.id
_entity.type
_entity.pdbx_description
1 polymer ?
#
loop_
_entity_poly.entity_id
_entity_poly.type
_entity_poly.pdbx_seq_one_letter_code
_entity_poly.pdbx_strand_id
1 'polypeptide(L)' 'AAASSASDVIRLTALSFESIVPTEPLILVRFCAPWSSHCKALEPHYEQAATSLKANNIKLADVDCSEEADFCEALKVRGY' A
#
# COMPACT_ATOMS: atom_id res chain seq x y z
N ALA A 1 12.18 -12.72 7.75
CA ALA A 1 12.80 -11.42 8.02
C ALA A 1 12.96 -10.71 6.68
N ALA A 2 12.17 -9.67 6.42
CA ALA A 2 12.35 -8.72 5.33
C ALA A 2 11.35 -7.57 5.53
N ALA A 3 11.49 -6.85 6.63
CA ALA A 3 10.97 -5.49 6.74
C ALA A 3 12.20 -4.63 6.99
N SER A 4 12.39 -3.63 6.14
CA SER A 4 13.43 -2.60 6.15
C SER A 4 14.43 -2.66 5.01
N SER A 5 14.17 -1.71 4.10
CA SER A 5 15.13 -0.88 3.35
C SER A 5 15.39 -1.24 1.89
N ALA A 6 14.42 -0.90 1.02
CA ALA A 6 14.56 -0.01 -0.16
C ALA A 6 13.38 -0.17 -1.15
N SER A 7 12.15 -0.31 -0.65
CA SER A 7 10.98 -0.48 -1.53
C SER A 7 10.43 0.88 -1.92
N ASP A 8 10.18 1.08 -3.22
CA ASP A 8 9.55 2.31 -3.74
C ASP A 8 8.04 2.42 -3.37
N VAL A 9 7.53 1.46 -2.58
CA VAL A 9 6.16 1.45 -2.07
C VAL A 9 6.04 2.44 -0.91
N ILE A 10 5.06 3.33 -0.99
CA ILE A 10 4.77 4.34 0.02
C ILE A 10 3.87 3.73 1.10
N ARG A 11 4.33 3.71 2.35
CA ARG A 11 3.48 3.30 3.48
C ARG A 11 2.55 4.45 3.88
N LEU A 12 1.25 4.22 3.77
CA LEU A 12 0.21 5.18 4.14
C LEU A 12 -0.45 4.79 5.46
N THR A 13 -0.71 5.80 6.28
CA THR A 13 -1.66 5.75 7.39
C THR A 13 -2.94 6.48 7.00
N ALA A 14 -3.99 6.41 7.80
CA ALA A 14 -5.23 7.15 7.58
C ALA A 14 -4.97 8.66 7.35
N LEU A 15 -4.10 9.25 8.18
CA LEU A 15 -3.73 10.68 8.09
C LEU A 15 -2.99 11.00 6.78
N SER A 16 -2.01 10.18 6.42
CA SER A 16 -1.21 10.39 5.21
C SER A 16 -2.01 10.07 3.95
N PHE A 17 -2.95 9.12 4.01
CA PHE A 17 -3.83 8.78 2.90
C PHE A 17 -4.66 9.99 2.48
N GLU A 18 -5.34 10.65 3.43
CA GLU A 18 -6.17 11.83 3.15
C GLU A 18 -5.36 13.01 2.60
N SER A 19 -4.07 13.08 2.89
CA SER A 19 -3.20 14.16 2.43
C SER A 19 -2.54 13.86 1.07
N ILE A 20 -2.15 12.61 0.82
CA ILE A 20 -1.34 12.21 -0.34
C ILE A 20 -2.22 11.78 -1.50
N VAL A 21 -3.16 10.85 -1.27
CA VAL A 21 -3.98 10.25 -2.33
C VAL A 21 -4.71 11.28 -3.19
N PRO A 22 -5.37 12.33 -2.64
CA PRO A 22 -6.07 13.29 -3.49
C PRO A 22 -5.15 14.24 -4.27
N THR A 23 -3.87 14.35 -3.89
CA THR A 23 -2.90 15.20 -4.60
C THR A 23 -2.23 14.50 -5.78
N GLU A 24 -2.29 13.17 -5.82
CA GLU A 24 -1.66 12.39 -6.88
C GLU A 24 -2.62 12.18 -8.06
N PRO A 25 -2.18 12.41 -9.31
CA PRO A 25 -3.02 12.20 -10.48
C PRO A 25 -3.36 10.72 -10.68
N LEU A 26 -2.46 9.82 -10.27
CA LEU A 26 -2.67 8.39 -10.29
C LEU A 26 -1.82 7.72 -9.20
N ILE A 27 -2.48 7.02 -8.29
CA ILE A 27 -1.85 6.23 -7.22
C ILE A 27 -2.61 4.92 -7.05
N LEU A 28 -1.88 3.82 -6.91
CA LEU A 28 -2.44 2.53 -6.55
C LEU A 28 -2.18 2.29 -5.06
N VAL A 29 -3.24 2.05 -4.29
CA VAL A 29 -3.14 1.77 -2.86
C VAL A 29 -3.55 0.32 -2.59
N ARG A 30 -2.65 -0.43 -1.95
CA ARG A 30 -2.87 -1.82 -1.54
C ARG A 30 -3.25 -1.86 -0.05
N PHE A 31 -4.49 -2.26 0.24
CA PHE A 31 -4.95 -2.53 1.60
C PHE A 31 -4.61 -3.97 1.96
N CYS A 32 -3.81 -4.17 2.99
CA CYS A 32 -3.20 -5.46 3.27
C CYS A 32 -3.03 -5.71 4.77
N ALA A 33 -2.88 -6.97 5.16
CA ALA A 33 -2.65 -7.37 6.54
C ALA A 33 -1.53 -8.42 6.63
N PRO A 34 -0.70 -8.41 7.68
CA PRO A 34 0.50 -9.26 7.80
C PRO A 34 0.19 -10.76 7.91
N TRP A 35 -1.05 -11.11 8.26
CA TRP A 35 -1.51 -12.50 8.38
C TRP A 35 -2.13 -13.04 7.08
N SER A 36 -2.39 -12.19 6.06
CA SER A 36 -2.89 -12.68 4.78
C SER A 36 -1.75 -13.27 3.95
N SER A 37 -1.91 -14.54 3.56
CA SER A 37 -0.92 -15.23 2.72
C SER A 37 -0.91 -14.67 1.28
N HIS A 38 -2.05 -14.18 0.78
CA HIS A 38 -2.14 -13.56 -0.56
C HIS A 38 -1.36 -12.25 -0.61
N CYS A 39 -1.52 -11.43 0.43
CA CYS A 39 -0.72 -10.24 0.68
C CYS A 39 0.79 -10.49 0.59
N LYS A 40 1.25 -11.51 1.32
CA LYS A 40 2.67 -11.88 1.37
C LYS A 40 3.18 -12.41 0.03
N ALA A 41 2.36 -13.14 -0.71
CA ALA A 41 2.70 -13.60 -2.05
C ALA A 41 2.78 -12.45 -3.07
N LEU A 42 1.93 -11.42 -2.91
CA LEU A 42 1.89 -10.27 -3.81
C LEU A 42 3.00 -9.24 -3.54
N GLU A 43 3.44 -9.11 -2.29
CA GLU A 43 4.48 -8.16 -1.86
C GLU A 43 5.69 -8.03 -2.82
N PRO A 44 6.42 -9.11 -3.17
CA PRO A 44 7.60 -8.98 -4.03
C PRO A 44 7.26 -8.49 -5.45
N HIS A 45 6.06 -8.79 -5.95
CA HIS A 45 5.61 -8.32 -7.26
C HIS A 45 5.15 -6.87 -7.20
N TYR A 46 4.54 -6.46 -6.09
CA TYR A 46 4.08 -5.10 -5.85
C TYR A 46 5.27 -4.14 -5.73
N GLU A 47 6.34 -4.56 -5.06
CA GLU A 47 7.59 -3.78 -4.94
C GLU A 47 8.27 -3.61 -6.29
N GLN A 48 8.40 -4.69 -7.09
CA GLN A 48 8.93 -4.61 -8.44
C GLN A 48 8.10 -3.69 -9.35
N ALA A 49 6.78 -3.73 -9.20
CA ALA A 49 5.88 -2.84 -9.92
C ALA A 49 6.10 -1.38 -9.49
N ALA A 50 6.27 -1.10 -8.20
CA ALA A 50 6.51 0.24 -7.68
C ALA A 50 7.78 0.86 -8.28
N THR A 51 8.87 0.10 -8.31
CA THR A 51 10.12 0.53 -8.95
C THR A 51 9.97 0.78 -10.45
N SER A 52 9.27 -0.12 -11.16
CA SER A 52 9.08 0.00 -12.62
C SER A 52 8.17 1.18 -13.00
N LEU A 53 7.12 1.41 -12.21
CA LEU A 53 6.09 2.42 -12.46
C LEU A 53 6.52 3.83 -12.05
N LYS A 54 7.54 3.95 -11.20
CA LYS A 54 8.18 5.23 -10.83
C LYS A 54 8.62 6.04 -12.05
N ALA A 55 9.14 5.39 -13.09
CA ALA A 55 9.53 6.04 -14.34
C ALA A 55 8.36 6.72 -15.08
N ASN A 56 7.13 6.25 -14.83
CA ASN A 56 5.89 6.78 -15.41
C ASN A 56 5.16 7.74 -14.46
N ASN A 57 5.80 8.15 -13.36
CA ASN A 57 5.19 8.97 -12.31
C ASN A 57 3.97 8.32 -11.64
N ILE A 58 3.87 6.99 -11.67
CA ILE A 58 2.78 6.24 -11.03
C ILE A 58 3.29 5.75 -9.68
N LYS A 59 2.63 6.18 -8.61
CA LYS A 59 2.99 5.82 -7.24
C LYS A 59 2.23 4.59 -6.79
N LEU A 60 2.92 3.68 -6.12
CA LEU A 60 2.32 2.55 -5.43
C LEU A 60 2.46 2.78 -3.94
N ALA A 61 1.39 2.52 -3.22
CA ALA A 61 1.31 2.66 -1.79
C ALA A 61 0.66 1.45 -1.15
N ASP A 62 0.86 1.27 0.15
CA ASP A 62 0.16 0.29 0.95
C ASP A 62 -0.35 0.86 2.26
N VAL A 63 -1.39 0.23 2.78
CA VAL A 63 -1.99 0.51 4.09
C VAL A 63 -2.05 -0.82 4.82
N ASP A 64 -1.47 -0.85 6.02
CA ASP A 64 -1.57 -2.00 6.91
C ASP A 64 -2.88 -1.93 7.69
N CYS A 65 -3.88 -2.69 7.26
CA CYS A 65 -5.19 -2.74 7.90
C CYS A 65 -5.20 -3.49 9.23
N SER A 66 -4.08 -4.09 9.66
CA SER A 66 -3.95 -4.57 11.04
C SER A 66 -3.62 -3.44 12.01
N GLU A 67 -2.96 -2.38 11.53
CA GLU A 67 -2.68 -1.16 12.30
C GLU A 67 -3.82 -0.13 12.11
N GLU A 68 -4.38 -0.04 10.90
CA GLU A 68 -5.39 0.96 10.50
C GLU A 68 -6.79 0.32 10.29
N ALA A 69 -7.23 -0.51 11.24
CA ALA A 69 -8.44 -1.33 11.10
C ALA A 69 -9.72 -0.50 10.87
N ASP A 70 -9.97 0.52 11.70
CA ASP A 70 -11.15 1.40 11.59
C ASP A 70 -11.18 2.14 10.24
N PHE A 71 -10.01 2.56 9.76
CA PHE A 71 -9.89 3.25 8.48
C PHE A 71 -10.20 2.32 7.30
N CYS A 72 -9.65 1.10 7.31
CA CYS A 72 -9.94 0.12 6.27
C CYS A 72 -11.41 -0.33 6.28
N GLU A 73 -12.04 -0.41 7.47
CA GLU A 73 -13.48 -0.66 7.59
C GLU A 73 -14.32 0.49 7.03
N ALA A 74 -13.95 1.74 7.33
CA ALA A 74 -14.62 2.93 6.79
C ALA A 74 -14.58 2.97 5.25
N LEU A 75 -13.46 2.52 4.67
CA LEU A 75 -13.30 2.33 3.22
C LEU A 75 -13.97 1.06 2.68
N LYS A 76 -14.63 0.28 3.53
CA LYS A 76 -15.35 -0.96 3.21
C LYS A 76 -14.46 -2.03 2.56
N VAL A 77 -13.19 -2.12 2.98
CA VAL A 77 -12.31 -3.22 2.58
C VAL A 77 -12.81 -4.50 3.23
N ARG A 78 -13.12 -5.53 2.42
CA ARG A 78 -13.75 -6.78 2.90
C ARG A 78 -12.84 -8.00 2.87
N GLY A 79 -11.62 -7.87 2.36
CA GLY A 79 -10.67 -8.96 2.22
C GLY A 79 -9.28 -8.46 1.86
N TYR A 80 -8.28 -9.25 2.25
CA TYR A 80 -6.85 -8.94 2.13
C TYR A 80 -6.09 -10.11 1.49
#